data_AF-A0A5M9K421-F1
#
_entry.id   AF-A0A5M9K421-F1
#
_cell.length_a   1.000
_cell.length_b   1.000
_cell.length_c   1.000
_cell.angle_alpha   90.00
_cell.angle_beta   90.00
_cell.angle_gamma   90.00
#
_symmetry.space_group_name_H-M   'P 1'
#
loop_
_entity.id
_entity.type
_entity.pdbx_description
1 polymer ?
#
loop_
_entity_poly.entity_id
_entity_poly.type
_entity_poly.pdbx_seq_one_letter_code
_entity_poly.pdbx_strand_id
1 'polypeptide(L)'
;MMFFKYVEGEDRLRMMEAMCRWRCCAPTAPDTLWSYPFQDADPFIIKTCPHIFFAGNQPSFDSASIEGPDGQTVRLISIPSFEETGEMVLLDVETLEAEVVRITVE
;
A
#
# COMPACT_ATOMS: atom_id res chain seq x y z
N MET A 1 -5.52 -6.01 2.56
CA MET A 1 -4.63 -6.51 1.49
C MET A 1 -4.78 -8.04 1.33
N MET A 2 -5.12 -8.55 0.14
CA MET A 2 -5.52 -9.97 -0.05
C MET A 2 -4.36 -10.95 -0.21
N PHE A 3 -3.28 -10.55 -0.87
CA PHE A 3 -2.07 -11.35 -1.09
C PHE A 3 -1.38 -11.81 0.20
N PHE A 4 -1.57 -11.07 1.30
CA PHE A 4 -1.09 -11.43 2.64
C PHE A 4 -1.42 -12.87 3.06
N LYS A 5 -2.56 -13.41 2.61
CA LYS A 5 -2.96 -14.78 2.95
C LYS A 5 -2.00 -15.85 2.41
N TYR A 6 -1.13 -15.50 1.47
CA TYR A 6 -0.24 -16.42 0.75
C TYR A 6 1.25 -16.13 1.00
N VAL A 7 1.56 -15.15 1.86
CA VAL A 7 2.94 -14.81 2.24
C VAL A 7 3.13 -15.16 3.71
N GLU A 8 4.26 -15.78 4.03
CA GLU A 8 4.63 -16.02 5.42
C GLU A 8 5.00 -14.71 6.12
N GLY A 9 4.31 -14.40 7.22
CA GLY A 9 4.55 -13.22 8.05
C GLY A 9 3.44 -12.18 8.01
N GLU A 10 3.48 -11.25 8.96
CA GLU A 10 2.48 -10.18 9.12
C GLU A 10 2.98 -8.80 8.68
N ASP A 11 4.19 -8.74 8.12
CA ASP A 11 4.86 -7.51 7.73
C ASP A 11 4.20 -6.91 6.46
N ARG A 12 3.26 -5.98 6.71
CA ARG A 12 2.50 -5.31 5.65
C ARG A 12 3.41 -4.47 4.76
N LEU A 13 4.43 -3.82 5.33
CA LEU A 13 5.35 -2.98 4.58
C LEU A 13 6.20 -3.79 3.60
N ARG A 14 6.72 -4.95 4.02
CA ARG A 14 7.43 -5.85 3.10
C ARG A 14 6.57 -6.34 1.95
N MET A 15 5.30 -6.63 2.21
CA MET A 15 4.37 -7.00 1.15
C MET A 15 4.10 -5.83 0.19
N MET A 16 3.99 -4.61 0.70
CA MET A 16 3.86 -3.40 -0.12
C MET A 16 5.10 -3.13 -0.96
N GLU A 17 6.29 -3.32 -0.38
CA GLU A 17 7.55 -3.23 -1.08
C GLU A 17 7.61 -4.26 -2.22
N ALA A 18 7.24 -5.52 -1.96
CA ALA A 18 7.20 -6.56 -2.97
C ALA A 18 6.27 -6.19 -4.15
N MET A 19 5.07 -5.66 -3.87
CA MET A 19 4.15 -5.18 -4.90
C MET A 19 4.75 -4.05 -5.74
N CYS A 20 5.48 -3.11 -5.12
CA CYS A 20 6.20 -2.06 -5.84
C CYS A 20 7.29 -2.65 -6.74
N ARG A 21 8.07 -3.63 -6.23
CA ARG A 21 9.13 -4.31 -6.98
C ARG A 21 8.58 -5.13 -8.16
N TRP A 22 7.43 -5.77 -7.99
CA TRP A 22 6.74 -6.50 -9.07
C TRP A 22 5.98 -5.59 -10.03
N ARG A 23 5.85 -4.31 -9.70
CA ARG A 23 5.05 -3.34 -10.45
C ARG A 23 3.60 -3.80 -10.65
N CYS A 24 3.03 -4.49 -9.67
CA CYS A 24 1.66 -4.99 -9.72
C CYS A 24 0.94 -4.73 -8.40
N CYS A 25 -0.16 -3.97 -8.42
CA CYS A 25 -0.91 -3.61 -7.22
C CYS A 25 -1.90 -4.70 -6.76
N ALA A 26 -2.21 -5.68 -7.61
CA ALA A 26 -3.09 -6.79 -7.30
C ALA A 26 -2.58 -8.10 -7.93
N PRO A 27 -1.44 -8.63 -7.45
CA PRO A 27 -0.78 -9.79 -8.08
C PRO A 27 -1.60 -11.09 -8.00
N THR A 28 -2.67 -11.12 -7.19
CA THR A 28 -3.54 -12.29 -7.03
C THR A 28 -4.90 -12.14 -7.71
N ALA A 29 -5.07 -11.11 -8.53
CA ALA A 29 -6.18 -11.04 -9.49
C ALA A 29 -5.79 -11.77 -10.79
N PRO A 30 -6.69 -12.51 -11.44
CA PRO A 30 -8.10 -12.74 -11.09
C PRO A 30 -8.33 -13.88 -10.07
N ASP A 31 -7.29 -14.65 -9.72
CA ASP A 31 -7.43 -15.95 -9.05
C ASP A 31 -8.13 -15.90 -7.68
N THR A 32 -7.85 -14.85 -6.90
CA THR A 32 -8.39 -14.67 -5.54
C THR A 32 -9.17 -13.37 -5.40
N LEU A 33 -8.77 -12.34 -6.16
CA LEU A 33 -9.48 -11.08 -6.25
C LEU A 33 -10.24 -11.04 -7.57
N TRP A 34 -11.55 -10.87 -7.51
CA TRP A 34 -12.39 -10.77 -8.69
C TRP A 34 -12.00 -9.54 -9.49
N SER A 35 -11.63 -9.72 -10.75
CA SER A 35 -11.32 -8.64 -11.68
C SER A 35 -12.12 -8.80 -12.96
N TYR A 36 -12.38 -7.66 -13.61
CA TYR A 36 -12.93 -7.68 -14.97
C TYR A 36 -11.92 -8.34 -15.92
N PRO A 37 -12.36 -9.17 -16.89
CA PRO A 37 -11.46 -9.80 -17.85
C PRO A 37 -11.01 -8.78 -18.91
N PHE A 38 -9.97 -8.02 -18.58
CA PHE A 38 -9.32 -7.10 -19.53
C PHE A 38 -8.60 -7.89 -20.62
N GLN A 39 -8.84 -7.56 -21.89
CA GLN A 39 -8.27 -8.28 -23.03
C GLN A 39 -6.91 -7.73 -23.47
N ASP A 40 -6.75 -6.40 -23.45
CA ASP A 40 -5.58 -5.75 -24.06
C ASP A 40 -4.48 -5.40 -23.05
N ALA A 41 -4.85 -4.90 -21.88
CA ALA A 41 -3.91 -4.41 -20.88
C ALA A 41 -4.41 -4.65 -19.46
N ASP A 42 -3.53 -5.16 -18.61
CA ASP A 42 -3.81 -5.33 -17.19
C ASP A 42 -3.73 -3.97 -16.47
N PRO A 43 -4.84 -3.48 -15.85
CA PRO A 43 -4.86 -2.20 -15.14
C PRO A 43 -4.06 -2.22 -13.83
N PHE A 44 -3.67 -3.40 -13.32
CA PHE A 44 -2.93 -3.52 -12.07
C PHE A 44 -1.43 -3.28 -12.23
N ILE A 45 -0.96 -3.15 -13.47
CA ILE A 45 0.45 -2.86 -13.76
C ILE A 45 0.77 -1.39 -13.45
N ILE A 46 1.77 -1.19 -12.59
CA ILE A 46 2.32 0.11 -12.23
C ILE A 46 3.27 0.57 -13.37
N LYS A 47 2.81 1.51 -14.17
CA LYS A 47 3.54 2.00 -15.37
C LYS A 47 4.72 2.91 -15.03
N THR A 48 4.62 3.68 -13.96
CA THR A 48 5.63 4.64 -13.50
C THR A 48 5.90 4.44 -12.02
N CYS A 49 7.15 4.65 -11.58
CA CYS A 49 7.49 4.57 -10.16
C CYS A 49 6.71 5.65 -9.38
N PRO A 50 5.84 5.28 -8.43
CA PRO A 50 5.07 6.26 -7.68
C PRO A 50 5.92 6.91 -6.59
N HIS A 51 5.66 8.17 -6.24
CA HIS A 51 6.30 8.79 -5.07
C HIS A 51 5.76 8.23 -3.75
N ILE A 52 4.49 7.81 -3.75
CA ILE A 52 3.78 7.28 -2.58
C ILE A 52 3.00 6.03 -3.01
N PHE A 53 3.08 4.98 -2.21
CA PHE A 53 2.30 3.76 -2.37
C PHE A 53 1.63 3.42 -1.02
N PHE A 54 0.30 3.43 -0.96
CA PHE A 54 -0.43 3.21 0.28
C PHE A 54 -1.42 2.04 0.19
N ALA A 55 -1.67 1.41 1.33
CA ALA A 55 -2.68 0.37 1.48
C ALA A 55 -3.67 0.75 2.58
N GLY A 56 -4.97 0.79 2.23
CA GLY A 56 -6.05 1.06 3.18
C GLY A 56 -6.46 -0.18 3.99
N ASN A 57 -7.28 0.03 5.03
CA ASN A 57 -7.85 -1.02 5.88
C ASN A 57 -6.79 -2.02 6.36
N GLN A 58 -5.69 -1.49 6.90
CA GLN A 58 -4.65 -2.28 7.54
C GLN A 58 -4.88 -2.36 9.07
N PRO A 59 -4.32 -3.36 9.77
CA PRO A 59 -4.53 -3.52 11.21
C PRO A 59 -3.94 -2.38 12.05
N SER A 60 -2.90 -1.72 11.54
CA SER A 60 -2.20 -0.63 12.23
C SER A 60 -1.56 0.32 11.21
N PHE A 61 -1.28 1.55 11.66
CA PHE A 61 -0.42 2.46 10.93
C PHE A 61 1.02 1.96 10.87
N ASP A 62 1.65 2.11 9.70
CA ASP A 62 3.08 1.90 9.51
C ASP A 62 3.57 2.67 8.27
N SER A 63 4.85 3.04 8.24
CA SER A 63 5.43 3.84 7.16
C SER A 63 6.91 3.56 6.95
N ALA A 64 7.33 3.41 5.69
CA ALA A 64 8.73 3.22 5.34
C ALA A 64 9.07 3.89 4.00
N SER A 65 10.35 4.16 3.80
CA SER A 65 10.88 4.65 2.52
C SER A 65 11.70 3.53 1.88
N ILE A 66 11.49 3.30 0.59
CA ILE A 66 12.23 2.31 -0.20
C ILE A 66 12.91 2.99 -1.39
N GLU A 67 14.05 2.44 -1.81
CA GLU A 67 14.81 2.93 -2.94
C GLU A 67 14.66 2.03 -4.17
N GLY A 68 14.50 2.68 -5.33
CA GLY A 68 14.50 2.08 -6.65
C GLY A 68 15.91 2.04 -7.27
N PRO A 69 16.10 1.22 -8.31
CA PRO A 69 17.41 1.02 -8.94
C PRO A 69 17.99 2.28 -9.61
N ASP A 70 17.16 3.25 -10.00
CA ASP A 70 17.63 4.52 -10.60
C ASP A 70 17.62 5.68 -9.59
N GLY A 71 17.72 5.36 -8.29
CA GLY A 71 17.70 6.36 -7.22
C GLY A 71 16.32 6.96 -6.95
N GLN A 72 15.24 6.33 -7.42
CA GLN A 72 13.89 6.75 -7.06
C GLN A 72 13.60 6.43 -5.60
N THR A 73 12.80 7.25 -4.94
CA THR A 73 12.35 7.00 -3.56
C THR A 73 10.84 6.86 -3.55
N VAL A 74 10.33 5.83 -2.87
CA VAL A 74 8.89 5.58 -2.70
C VAL A 74 8.56 5.54 -1.22
N ARG A 75 7.57 6.33 -0.80
CA ARG A 75 6.99 6.27 0.54
C ARG A 75 5.89 5.21 0.59
N LEU A 76 6.07 4.17 1.40
CA LEU A 76 5.06 3.17 1.71
C LEU A 76 4.24 3.61 2.92
N ILE A 77 2.91 3.52 2.86
CA ILE A 77 2.01 3.90 3.97
C ILE A 77 0.93 2.85 4.19
N SER A 78 0.97 2.19 5.35
CA SER A 78 -0.10 1.34 5.86
C SER A 78 -1.12 2.21 6.58
N ILE A 79 -2.34 2.32 6.06
CA ILE A 79 -3.40 3.15 6.63
C ILE A 79 -4.33 2.26 7.46
N PRO A 80 -4.50 2.52 8.77
CA PRO A 80 -5.33 1.71 9.64
C PRO A 80 -6.82 1.79 9.27
N SER A 81 -7.62 0.81 9.71
CA SER A 81 -9.08 0.90 9.61
C SER A 81 -9.60 2.00 10.54
N PHE A 82 -10.18 3.06 9.98
CA PHE A 82 -10.76 4.16 10.77
C PHE A 82 -11.89 3.67 11.68
N GLU A 83 -12.73 2.74 11.21
CA GLU A 83 -13.84 2.17 11.98
C GLU A 83 -13.36 1.48 13.26
N GLU A 84 -12.21 0.79 13.20
CA GLU A 84 -11.67 0.02 14.33
C GLU A 84 -10.78 0.86 15.26
N THR A 85 -10.03 1.82 14.70
CA THR A 85 -8.97 2.55 15.43
C THR A 85 -9.34 3.99 15.78
N GLY A 86 -10.22 4.63 15.01
CA GLY A 86 -10.46 6.07 15.04
C GLY A 86 -9.28 6.89 14.50
N GLU A 87 -8.35 6.26 13.79
CA GLU A 87 -7.11 6.88 13.30
C GLU A 87 -7.21 7.26 11.81
N MET A 88 -6.72 8.45 11.47
CA MET A 88 -6.50 8.91 10.11
C MET A 88 -5.02 9.25 9.90
N VAL A 89 -4.56 9.23 8.64
CA VAL A 89 -3.18 9.55 8.28
C VAL A 89 -3.13 10.89 7.55
N LEU A 90 -2.36 11.84 8.07
CA LEU A 90 -2.00 13.08 7.38
C LEU A 90 -0.66 12.90 6.68
N LEU A 91 -0.58 13.36 5.44
CA LEU A 91 0.62 13.28 4.62
C LEU A 91 1.04 14.69 4.23
N ASP A 92 2.27 15.06 4.58
CA ASP A 92 2.90 16.26 4.06
C ASP A 92 3.37 16.00 2.61
N VAL A 93 2.88 16.81 1.67
CA VAL A 93 3.15 16.63 0.24
C VAL A 93 4.53 17.17 -0.15
N GLU A 94 5.13 18.05 0.67
CA GLU A 94 6.48 18.57 0.44
C GLU A 94 7.55 17.58 0.93
N THR A 95 7.38 17.02 2.12
CA THR A 95 8.38 16.12 2.74
C THR A 95 8.08 14.63 2.53
N LEU A 96 6.85 14.28 2.13
CA LEU A 96 6.34 12.90 2.06
C LEU A 96 6.39 12.17 3.40
N GLU A 97 6.36 12.91 4.52
CA GLU A 97 6.22 12.37 5.86
C GLU A 97 4.74 12.15 6.21
N ALA A 98 4.45 11.05 6.89
CA ALA A 98 3.10 10.64 7.26
C ALA A 98 2.95 10.58 8.78
N GLU A 99 1.92 11.22 9.31
CA GLU A 99 1.59 11.25 10.74
C GLU A 99 0.17 10.74 11.00
N VAL A 100 -0.06 10.20 12.20
CA VAL A 100 -1.37 9.69 12.60
C VAL A 100 -2.11 10.69 13.48
N VAL A 101 -3.36 10.95 13.14
CA VAL A 101 -4.29 11.71 13.98
C VAL A 101 -5.41 10.79 14.44
N ARG A 102 -5.59 10.69 15.76
CA ARG A 102 -6.64 9.87 16.36
C ARG A 102 -7.79 10.74 16.83
N ILE A 103 -9.01 10.41 16.40
CA ILE A 103 -10.23 11.04 16.89
C ILE A 103 -10.76 10.22 18.08
N THR A 104 -10.95 10.89 19.21
CA THR A 104 -11.66 10.34 20.37
C THR A 104 -12.89 11.21 20.63
N VAL A 105 -14.05 10.57 20.85
CA VAL A 105 -15.28 11.27 21.22
C VAL A 105 -15.44 11.11 22.74
N GLU A 106 -15.61 12.23 23.46
CA GLU A 106 -15.99 12.24 24.87
C GLU A 106 -17.46 11.84 25.07
#